data_AF-A0A3M1U2Q2-F1
#
_entry.id   AF-A0A3M1U2Q2-F1
#
_cell.length_a   1.000
_cell.length_b   1.000
_cell.length_c   1.000
_cell.angle_alpha   90.00
_cell.angle_beta   90.00
_cell.angle_gamma   90.00
#
_symmetry.space_group_name_H-M   'P 1'
#
loop_
_entity.id
_entity.type
_entity.pdbx_description
1 polymer ?
#
loop_
_entity_poly.entity_id
_entity_poly.type
_entity_poly.pdbx_seq_one_letter_code
_entity_poly.pdbx_strand_id
1 'polypeptide(L)'
;MSGLNHLIGKKRQPEAARSKFFFDAARYPHDWHKEPDEELVARYQKTGNQLLICLLLQRHKAPIIGLSMRYLKDMDKVVDFCHRLYEKLVKKLKDKEADNFQAFLLTVVKNMHKDDWDKHKVRERYQKEHPPKEAHSEENRYHFGLDNPLSQEKLLELRQKNVLSAMEYACMKLYLQEMKSGEIARVIDPAELGIKADNDLTEEALYQLKKDKVYAAIERARRKLREHLGNDFGDYFKST
;
A
#
# COMPACT_ATOMS: atom_id res chain seq x y z
N MET A 1 7.71 -33.79 49.68
CA MET A 1 8.36 -32.47 49.87
C MET A 1 9.50 -32.41 48.87
N SER A 2 9.28 -31.76 47.72
CA SER A 2 9.49 -30.32 47.47
C SER A 2 10.97 -30.00 47.22
N GLY A 3 11.23 -29.31 46.10
CA GLY A 3 12.48 -28.59 45.83
C GLY A 3 13.29 -29.19 44.69
N LEU A 4 13.05 -28.78 43.43
CA LEU A 4 13.68 -27.62 42.78
C LEU A 4 15.19 -27.80 42.57
N ASN A 5 15.58 -28.22 41.37
CA ASN A 5 16.49 -27.50 40.47
C ASN A 5 17.00 -28.42 39.37
N HIS A 6 16.28 -28.44 38.25
CA HIS A 6 16.93 -28.75 36.98
C HIS A 6 16.61 -27.63 36.00
N LEU A 7 17.50 -26.63 35.99
CA LEU A 7 17.67 -25.68 34.91
C LEU A 7 18.11 -26.46 33.66
N ILE A 8 17.14 -27.10 33.00
CA ILE A 8 17.33 -27.59 31.64
C ILE A 8 17.25 -26.37 30.74
N GLY A 9 18.40 -25.97 30.20
CA GLY A 9 18.49 -25.07 29.08
C GLY A 9 17.55 -25.53 27.96
N LYS A 10 16.42 -24.83 27.81
CA LYS A 10 15.65 -24.89 26.57
C LYS A 10 16.49 -24.20 25.51
N LYS A 11 17.24 -25.02 24.77
CA LYS A 11 17.80 -24.71 23.46
C LYS A 11 16.83 -23.79 22.72
N ARG A 12 17.30 -22.58 22.38
CA ARG A 12 16.68 -21.73 21.36
C ARG A 12 16.52 -22.60 20.12
N GLN A 13 15.29 -23.01 19.81
CA GLN A 13 14.98 -23.58 18.51
C GLN A 13 15.17 -22.49 17.45
N PRO A 14 15.67 -22.88 16.27
CA PRO A 14 16.16 -21.95 15.27
C PRO A 14 15.02 -21.11 14.70
N GLU A 15 15.39 -19.93 14.24
CA GLU A 15 14.66 -18.85 13.62
C GLU A 15 13.93 -19.29 12.32
N ALA A 16 13.02 -20.27 12.41
CA ALA A 16 12.29 -20.83 11.29
C ALA A 16 11.19 -19.86 10.86
N ALA A 17 11.44 -19.16 9.75
CA ALA A 17 10.49 -18.41 8.91
C ALA A 17 9.54 -17.47 9.68
N ARG A 18 9.88 -16.17 9.74
CA ARG A 18 8.90 -15.12 10.10
C ARG A 18 7.63 -15.33 9.27
N SER A 19 6.50 -15.62 9.91
CA SER A 19 5.26 -15.88 9.17
C SER A 19 4.89 -14.67 8.32
N LYS A 20 4.41 -14.93 7.09
CA LYS A 20 3.90 -13.90 6.17
C LYS A 20 2.59 -13.27 6.66
N PHE A 21 1.95 -13.85 7.68
CA PHE A 21 0.69 -13.37 8.25
C PHE A 21 0.92 -12.79 9.65
N PHE A 22 0.42 -11.57 9.88
CA PHE A 22 0.59 -10.87 11.14
C PHE A 22 0.03 -11.64 12.35
N PHE A 23 -1.07 -12.39 12.17
CA PHE A 23 -1.73 -13.12 13.24
C PHE A 23 -1.03 -14.43 13.65
N ASP A 24 -0.03 -14.88 12.91
CA ASP A 24 0.79 -16.04 13.29
C ASP A 24 1.98 -15.65 14.17
N ALA A 25 2.37 -14.37 14.16
CA ALA A 25 3.48 -13.86 14.97
C ALA A 25 3.06 -13.56 16.42
N ALA A 26 1.76 -13.45 16.68
CA ALA A 26 1.22 -13.15 18.00
C ALA A 26 1.22 -14.41 18.88
N ARG A 27 1.59 -14.23 20.16
CA ARG A 27 1.49 -15.26 21.19
C ARG A 27 0.18 -15.08 21.95
N TYR A 28 -0.65 -16.12 21.96
CA TYR A 28 -1.92 -16.11 22.66
C TYR A 28 -1.84 -16.94 23.95
N PRO A 29 -2.58 -16.59 25.00
CA PRO A 29 -2.76 -17.45 26.17
C PRO A 29 -3.25 -18.85 25.75
N HIS A 30 -2.71 -19.89 26.37
CA HIS A 30 -3.04 -21.28 26.01
C HIS A 30 -4.53 -21.60 26.18
N ASP A 31 -5.20 -20.94 27.13
CA ASP A 31 -6.61 -21.19 27.43
C ASP A 31 -7.54 -20.70 26.32
N TRP A 32 -7.17 -19.62 25.63
CA TRP A 32 -7.99 -19.07 24.54
C TRP A 32 -8.09 -20.02 23.35
N HIS A 33 -7.10 -20.90 23.16
CA HIS A 33 -7.13 -21.92 22.11
C HIS A 33 -8.17 -23.01 22.37
N LYS A 34 -8.74 -23.11 23.57
CA LYS A 34 -9.78 -24.07 23.93
C LYS A 34 -11.19 -23.47 23.96
N GLU A 35 -11.30 -22.15 24.08
CA GLU A 35 -12.57 -21.44 24.05
C GLU A 35 -13.22 -21.58 22.64
N PRO A 36 -14.54 -21.83 22.54
CA PRO A 36 -15.24 -21.84 21.25
C PRO A 36 -15.22 -20.44 20.61
N ASP A 37 -15.39 -20.38 19.29
CA ASP A 37 -15.22 -19.14 18.55
C ASP A 37 -16.27 -18.08 18.96
N GLU A 38 -17.47 -18.52 19.30
CA GLU A 38 -18.58 -17.68 19.75
C GLU A 38 -18.24 -16.98 21.08
N GLU A 39 -17.59 -17.70 22.01
CA GLU A 39 -17.13 -17.12 23.27
C GLU A 39 -16.01 -16.10 23.06
N LEU A 40 -15.09 -16.37 22.13
CA LEU A 40 -14.03 -15.42 21.77
C LEU A 40 -14.61 -14.14 21.15
N VAL A 41 -15.67 -14.24 20.32
CA VAL A 41 -16.38 -13.09 19.76
C VAL A 41 -17.11 -12.30 20.85
N ALA A 42 -17.84 -12.97 21.74
CA ALA A 42 -18.53 -12.32 22.85
C ALA A 42 -17.55 -11.59 23.79
N ARG A 43 -16.40 -12.21 24.04
CA ARG A 43 -15.31 -11.60 24.82
C ARG A 43 -14.72 -10.40 24.09
N TYR A 44 -14.55 -10.48 22.78
CA TYR A 44 -14.12 -9.35 21.96
C TYR A 44 -15.09 -8.18 22.05
N GLN A 45 -16.39 -8.42 21.96
CA GLN A 45 -17.43 -7.38 22.07
C GLN A 45 -17.41 -6.68 23.43
N LYS A 46 -17.17 -7.42 24.52
CA LYS A 46 -17.10 -6.87 25.88
C LYS A 46 -15.80 -6.12 26.16
N THR A 47 -14.67 -6.64 25.68
CA THR A 47 -13.33 -6.14 26.06
C THR A 47 -12.69 -5.22 25.02
N GLY A 48 -13.15 -5.28 23.76
CA GLY A 48 -12.49 -4.64 22.63
C GLY A 48 -11.12 -5.22 22.28
N ASN A 49 -10.71 -6.34 22.91
CA ASN A 49 -9.36 -6.89 22.76
C ASN A 49 -9.13 -7.49 21.36
N GLN A 50 -8.42 -6.74 20.51
CA GLN A 50 -8.16 -7.11 19.13
C GLN A 50 -7.34 -8.41 18.97
N LEU A 51 -6.60 -8.85 20.00
CA LEU A 51 -5.88 -10.13 19.97
C LEU A 51 -6.83 -11.32 19.79
N LEU A 52 -8.08 -11.21 20.24
CA LEU A 52 -9.10 -12.24 20.06
C LEU A 52 -9.46 -12.41 18.57
N ILE A 53 -9.50 -11.31 17.81
CA ILE A 53 -9.71 -11.36 16.35
C ILE A 53 -8.52 -12.01 15.66
N CYS A 54 -7.29 -11.69 16.08
CA CYS A 54 -6.09 -12.30 15.51
C CYS A 54 -6.09 -13.81 15.73
N LEU A 55 -6.46 -14.28 16.93
CA LEU A 55 -6.60 -15.69 17.25
C LEU A 55 -7.67 -16.38 16.38
N LEU A 56 -8.84 -15.75 16.24
CA LEU A 56 -9.91 -16.25 15.37
C LEU A 56 -9.45 -16.38 13.91
N LEU A 57 -8.75 -15.37 13.39
CA LEU A 57 -8.18 -15.42 12.04
C LEU A 57 -7.11 -16.51 11.88
N GLN A 58 -6.29 -16.71 12.91
CA GLN A 58 -5.30 -17.79 12.93
C GLN A 58 -5.95 -19.17 12.86
N ARG A 59 -7.02 -19.40 13.65
CA ARG A 59 -7.79 -20.65 13.62
C ARG A 59 -8.41 -20.93 12.26
N HIS A 60 -8.94 -19.89 11.61
CA HIS A 60 -9.59 -19.97 10.31
C HIS A 60 -8.66 -19.67 9.12
N LYS A 61 -7.34 -19.68 9.34
CA LYS A 61 -6.34 -19.33 8.32
C LYS A 61 -6.47 -20.20 7.06
N ALA A 62 -6.48 -21.51 7.23
CA ALA A 62 -6.50 -22.47 6.12
C ALA A 62 -7.69 -22.24 5.16
N PRO A 63 -8.95 -22.14 5.63
CA PRO A 63 -10.08 -21.88 4.75
C PRO A 63 -10.07 -20.47 4.14
N ILE A 64 -9.60 -19.43 4.86
CA ILE A 64 -9.45 -18.07 4.30
C ILE A 64 -8.46 -18.07 3.13
N ILE A 65 -7.29 -18.67 3.33
CA ILE A 65 -6.24 -18.73 2.29
C ILE A 65 -6.72 -19.58 1.13
N GLY A 66 -7.26 -20.77 1.40
CA GLY A 66 -7.74 -21.68 0.35
C GLY A 66 -8.82 -21.05 -0.53
N LEU A 67 -9.72 -20.26 0.05
CA LEU A 67 -10.73 -19.52 -0.71
C LEU A 67 -10.10 -18.34 -1.47
N SER A 68 -9.26 -17.54 -0.81
CA SER A 68 -8.69 -16.32 -1.40
C SER A 68 -7.70 -16.62 -2.52
N MET A 69 -6.96 -17.73 -2.44
CA MET A 69 -6.06 -18.18 -3.51
C MET A 69 -6.79 -18.54 -4.79
N ARG A 70 -8.05 -19.02 -4.72
CA ARG A 70 -8.86 -19.29 -5.93
C ARG A 70 -9.16 -18.02 -6.73
N TYR A 71 -9.29 -16.88 -6.04
CA TYR A 71 -9.58 -15.59 -6.67
C TYR A 71 -8.32 -14.82 -7.03
N LEU A 72 -7.37 -14.69 -6.09
CA LEU A 72 -6.23 -13.78 -6.22
C LEU A 72 -5.02 -14.40 -6.91
N LYS A 73 -4.88 -15.73 -6.85
CA LYS A 73 -3.78 -16.52 -7.45
C LYS A 73 -2.36 -16.07 -7.06
N ASP A 74 -2.24 -15.28 -5.99
CA ASP A 74 -1.01 -14.62 -5.58
C ASP A 74 -1.00 -14.53 -4.05
N MET A 75 0.06 -15.04 -3.43
CA MET A 75 0.18 -15.10 -1.98
C MET A 75 0.40 -13.72 -1.33
N ASP A 76 1.05 -12.77 -1.99
CA ASP A 76 1.19 -11.40 -1.47
C ASP A 76 -0.18 -10.71 -1.42
N LYS A 77 -0.97 -10.86 -2.49
CA LYS A 77 -2.34 -10.34 -2.53
C LYS A 77 -3.25 -10.98 -1.48
N VAL A 78 -3.04 -12.27 -1.17
CA VAL A 78 -3.78 -12.95 -0.09
C VAL A 78 -3.40 -12.39 1.28
N VAL A 79 -2.14 -12.02 1.49
CA VAL A 79 -1.70 -11.38 2.74
C VAL A 79 -2.34 -9.99 2.89
N ASP A 80 -2.33 -9.18 1.83
CA ASP A 80 -3.02 -7.88 1.82
C ASP A 80 -4.53 -8.01 2.02
N PHE A 81 -5.13 -9.04 1.43
CA PHE A 81 -6.53 -9.37 1.67
C PHE A 81 -6.80 -9.72 3.14
N CYS A 82 -5.92 -10.50 3.78
CA CYS A 82 -6.04 -10.82 5.20
C CYS A 82 -5.93 -9.58 6.10
N HIS A 83 -5.08 -8.60 5.76
CA HIS A 83 -5.01 -7.32 6.47
C HIS A 83 -6.34 -6.54 6.35
N ARG A 84 -6.86 -6.39 5.13
CA ARG A 84 -8.18 -5.74 4.92
C ARG A 84 -9.32 -6.49 5.60
N LEU A 85 -9.26 -7.83 5.64
CA LEU A 85 -10.24 -8.67 6.32
C LEU A 85 -10.21 -8.40 7.82
N TYR A 86 -9.04 -8.34 8.43
CA TYR A 86 -8.87 -7.98 9.84
C TYR A 86 -9.50 -6.63 10.15
N GLU A 87 -9.15 -5.58 9.41
CA GLU A 87 -9.72 -4.24 9.60
C GLU A 87 -11.25 -4.23 9.50
N LYS A 88 -11.80 -5.00 8.54
CA LYS A 88 -13.24 -5.14 8.37
C LYS A 88 -13.89 -5.89 9.53
N LEU A 89 -13.24 -6.92 10.07
CA LEU A 89 -13.74 -7.68 11.23
C LEU A 89 -13.71 -6.86 12.52
N VAL A 90 -12.67 -6.07 12.76
CA VAL A 90 -12.58 -5.13 13.91
C VAL A 90 -13.78 -4.17 13.93
N LYS A 91 -14.27 -3.77 12.75
CA LYS A 91 -15.46 -2.92 12.65
C LYS A 91 -16.76 -3.73 12.76
N LYS A 92 -16.88 -4.83 12.02
CA LYS A 92 -18.13 -5.60 11.91
C LYS A 92 -18.49 -6.45 13.12
N LEU A 93 -17.52 -6.96 13.87
CA LEU A 93 -17.77 -7.86 15.00
C LEU A 93 -18.28 -7.13 16.25
N LYS A 94 -18.23 -5.78 16.28
CA LYS A 94 -18.77 -4.99 17.39
C LYS A 94 -20.29 -5.04 17.47
N ASP A 95 -20.94 -5.13 16.30
CA ASP A 95 -22.39 -4.87 16.19
C ASP A 95 -23.23 -6.11 15.86
N LYS A 96 -22.60 -7.28 15.67
CA LYS A 96 -23.29 -8.51 15.25
C LYS A 96 -23.08 -9.67 16.19
N GLU A 97 -24.18 -10.31 16.59
CA GLU A 97 -24.16 -11.68 17.11
C GLU A 97 -23.73 -12.62 15.98
N ALA A 98 -22.74 -13.46 16.26
CA ALA A 98 -22.18 -14.42 15.32
C ALA A 98 -22.39 -15.83 15.88
N ASP A 99 -23.61 -16.35 15.76
CA ASP A 99 -23.97 -17.71 16.23
C ASP A 99 -23.13 -18.81 15.58
N ASN A 100 -22.61 -18.55 14.38
CA ASN A 100 -21.62 -19.39 13.72
C ASN A 100 -20.55 -18.51 13.08
N PHE A 101 -19.44 -18.32 13.79
CA PHE A 101 -18.37 -17.44 13.36
C PHE A 101 -17.75 -17.90 12.03
N GLN A 102 -17.59 -19.21 11.81
CA GLN A 102 -17.00 -19.75 10.59
C GLN A 102 -17.84 -19.41 9.35
N ALA A 103 -19.16 -19.63 9.42
CA ALA A 103 -20.08 -19.32 8.32
C ALA A 103 -20.14 -17.81 8.04
N PHE A 104 -20.14 -17.00 9.10
CA PHE A 104 -20.06 -15.54 9.01
C PHE A 104 -18.77 -15.10 8.31
N LEU A 105 -17.62 -15.61 8.76
CA LEU A 105 -16.31 -15.27 8.24
C LEU A 105 -16.19 -15.61 6.75
N LEU A 106 -16.57 -16.83 6.35
CA LEU A 106 -16.54 -17.23 4.94
C LEU A 106 -17.47 -16.37 4.08
N THR A 107 -18.61 -15.95 4.62
CA THR A 107 -19.52 -15.02 3.93
C THR A 107 -18.87 -13.65 3.74
N VAL A 108 -18.20 -13.12 4.77
CA VAL A 108 -17.46 -11.86 4.67
C VAL A 108 -16.36 -11.96 3.62
N VAL A 109 -15.59 -13.04 3.61
CA VAL A 109 -14.51 -13.27 2.64
C VAL A 109 -15.06 -13.32 1.21
N LYS A 110 -16.11 -14.11 0.96
CA LYS A 110 -16.76 -14.19 -0.36
C LYS A 110 -17.28 -12.82 -0.81
N ASN A 111 -17.92 -12.07 0.08
CA ASN A 111 -18.45 -10.75 -0.24
C ASN A 111 -17.33 -9.76 -0.55
N MET A 112 -16.20 -9.80 0.17
CA MET A 112 -15.06 -8.96 -0.16
C MET A 112 -14.48 -9.27 -1.55
N HIS A 113 -14.34 -10.55 -1.91
CA HIS A 113 -13.89 -10.93 -3.26
C HIS A 113 -14.89 -10.49 -4.33
N LYS A 114 -16.19 -10.60 -4.06
CA LYS A 114 -17.24 -10.10 -4.95
C LYS A 114 -17.18 -8.58 -5.09
N ASP A 115 -17.04 -7.84 -4.00
CA ASP A 115 -16.89 -6.38 -4.01
C ASP A 115 -15.66 -5.95 -4.83
N ASP A 116 -14.53 -6.64 -4.64
CA ASP A 116 -13.30 -6.38 -5.39
C ASP A 116 -13.48 -6.68 -6.89
N TRP A 117 -14.17 -7.77 -7.21
CA TRP A 117 -14.50 -8.15 -8.59
C TRP A 117 -15.47 -7.16 -9.26
N ASP A 118 -16.51 -6.72 -8.55
CA ASP A 118 -17.49 -5.77 -9.04
C ASP A 118 -16.83 -4.40 -9.24
N LYS A 119 -15.95 -3.96 -8.33
CA LYS A 119 -15.12 -2.75 -8.53
C LYS A 119 -14.23 -2.86 -9.76
N HIS A 120 -13.61 -4.02 -9.97
CA HIS A 120 -12.80 -4.25 -11.17
C HIS A 120 -13.65 -4.16 -12.44
N LYS A 121 -14.84 -4.78 -12.46
CA LYS A 121 -15.77 -4.72 -13.58
C LYS A 121 -16.33 -3.33 -13.83
N VAL A 122 -16.67 -2.59 -12.79
CA VAL A 122 -17.13 -1.20 -12.90
C VAL A 122 -16.01 -0.34 -13.46
N ARG A 123 -14.77 -0.52 -13.00
CA ARG A 123 -13.60 0.17 -13.54
C ARG A 123 -13.37 -0.18 -15.01
N GLU A 124 -13.50 -1.46 -15.37
CA GLU A 124 -13.36 -1.92 -16.76
C GLU A 124 -14.49 -1.40 -17.67
N ARG A 125 -15.74 -1.40 -17.19
CA ARG A 125 -16.88 -0.82 -17.91
C ARG A 125 -16.72 0.68 -18.07
N TYR A 126 -16.34 1.39 -17.01
CA TYR A 126 -16.03 2.81 -17.07
C TYR A 126 -14.93 3.09 -18.10
N GLN A 127 -13.87 2.28 -18.15
CA GLN A 127 -12.82 2.39 -19.17
C GLN A 127 -13.29 2.07 -20.59
N LYS A 128 -14.36 1.26 -20.77
CA LYS A 128 -14.92 0.92 -22.08
C LYS A 128 -16.00 1.90 -22.56
N GLU A 129 -16.85 2.38 -21.66
CA GLU A 129 -17.91 3.36 -21.90
C GLU A 129 -17.36 4.78 -21.95
N HIS A 130 -16.29 5.02 -21.21
CA HIS A 130 -15.43 6.19 -21.33
C HIS A 130 -14.07 5.67 -21.78
N PRO A 131 -13.98 5.17 -23.04
CA PRO A 131 -12.66 4.94 -23.63
C PRO A 131 -11.91 6.26 -23.43
N PRO A 132 -10.61 6.22 -23.06
CA PRO A 132 -9.85 7.44 -22.92
C PRO A 132 -10.07 8.23 -24.20
N LYS A 133 -10.88 9.31 -24.13
CA LYS A 133 -11.06 10.22 -25.26
C LYS A 133 -9.65 10.56 -25.63
N GLU A 134 -9.30 10.43 -26.91
CA GLU A 134 -8.03 10.91 -27.40
C GLU A 134 -7.78 12.27 -26.74
N ALA A 135 -6.86 12.27 -25.80
CA ALA A 135 -5.95 13.34 -25.54
C ALA A 135 -6.49 14.78 -25.45
N HIS A 136 -7.73 15.07 -25.07
CA HIS A 136 -8.23 16.46 -25.04
C HIS A 136 -9.00 16.79 -23.75
N SER A 137 -8.32 16.59 -22.62
CA SER A 137 -8.30 17.58 -21.53
C SER A 137 -6.91 17.52 -20.91
N GLU A 138 -6.11 18.56 -21.10
CA GLU A 138 -4.67 18.58 -20.81
C GLU A 138 -4.33 18.47 -19.32
N GLU A 139 -5.30 18.60 -18.41
CA GLU A 139 -5.05 18.63 -16.97
C GLU A 139 -5.05 17.25 -16.29
N ASN A 140 -5.77 16.26 -16.82
CA ASN A 140 -5.98 14.98 -16.13
C ASN A 140 -5.05 13.84 -16.57
N ARG A 141 -4.14 14.09 -17.52
CA ARG A 141 -3.30 13.03 -18.11
C ARG A 141 -2.07 12.64 -17.29
N TYR A 142 -1.81 13.33 -16.17
CA TYR A 142 -0.46 13.39 -15.61
C TYR A 142 -0.32 13.03 -14.12
N HIS A 143 -1.40 12.53 -13.51
CA HIS A 143 -1.39 12.02 -12.13
C HIS A 143 -1.03 10.53 -12.10
N PHE A 144 0.26 10.20 -12.24
CA PHE A 144 0.79 8.94 -11.70
C PHE A 144 1.28 9.20 -10.28
N GLY A 145 0.57 8.65 -9.30
CA GLY A 145 0.99 8.66 -7.90
C GLY A 145 2.33 7.94 -7.75
N LEU A 146 3.30 8.58 -7.09
CA LEU A 146 4.47 7.90 -6.58
C LEU A 146 4.04 7.28 -5.25
N ASP A 147 3.70 5.99 -5.23
CA ASP A 147 3.26 5.29 -4.02
C ASP A 147 4.45 4.88 -3.11
N ASN A 148 5.39 5.81 -2.86
CA ASN A 148 6.50 5.67 -1.90
C ASN A 148 7.01 7.08 -1.54
N PRO A 149 7.27 7.43 -0.25
CA PRO A 149 7.87 8.71 0.11
C PRO A 149 9.35 8.75 -0.34
N LEU A 150 9.59 9.14 -1.59
CA LEU A 150 10.90 9.57 -2.04
C LEU A 150 11.32 10.76 -1.15
N SER A 151 12.22 10.54 -0.19
CA SER A 151 12.66 11.60 0.72
C SER A 151 13.50 12.64 -0.03
N GLN A 152 13.52 13.88 0.48
CA GLN A 152 14.35 14.94 -0.09
C GLN A 152 15.85 14.58 -0.07
N GLU A 153 16.28 13.84 0.94
CA GLU A 153 17.65 13.32 1.08
C GLU A 153 17.98 12.34 -0.05
N LYS A 154 17.07 11.40 -0.35
CA LYS A 154 17.26 10.43 -1.43
C LYS A 154 17.31 11.08 -2.80
N LEU A 155 16.49 12.11 -3.00
CA LEU A 155 16.49 12.90 -4.23
C LEU A 155 17.83 13.64 -4.44
N LEU A 156 18.41 14.16 -3.34
CA LEU A 156 19.71 14.84 -3.38
C LEU A 156 20.85 13.86 -3.72
N GLU A 157 20.85 12.66 -3.14
CA GLU A 157 21.81 11.60 -3.50
C GLU A 157 21.76 11.26 -4.99
N LEU A 158 20.56 11.12 -5.55
CA LEU A 158 20.38 10.78 -6.96
C LEU A 158 20.83 11.91 -7.90
N ARG A 159 20.70 13.17 -7.47
CA ARG A 159 21.30 14.31 -8.16
C ARG A 159 22.82 14.24 -8.11
N GLN A 160 23.42 13.97 -6.95
CA GLN A 160 24.87 13.88 -6.79
C GLN A 160 25.48 12.74 -7.62
N LYS A 161 24.73 11.64 -7.78
CA LYS A 161 25.09 10.52 -8.66
C LYS A 161 24.82 10.78 -10.15
N ASN A 162 24.43 12.01 -10.53
CA ASN A 162 24.06 12.40 -11.89
C ASN A 162 22.95 11.56 -12.53
N VAL A 163 22.09 10.92 -11.72
CA VAL A 163 20.92 10.17 -12.19
C VAL A 163 19.85 11.15 -12.65
N LEU A 164 19.64 12.22 -11.87
CA LEU A 164 18.71 13.30 -12.19
C LEU A 164 19.48 14.54 -12.65
N SER A 165 19.02 15.17 -13.73
CA SER A 165 19.54 16.48 -14.14
C SER A 165 19.10 17.58 -13.17
N ALA A 166 19.71 18.77 -13.25
CA ALA A 166 19.33 19.93 -12.43
C ALA A 166 17.83 20.26 -12.57
N MET A 167 17.34 20.30 -13.81
CA MET A 167 15.93 20.53 -14.13
C MET A 167 15.01 19.43 -13.58
N GLU A 168 15.39 18.17 -13.72
CA GLU A 168 14.62 17.02 -13.22
C GLU A 168 14.55 17.02 -11.68
N TYR A 169 15.66 17.33 -11.02
CA TYR A 169 15.73 17.47 -9.57
C TYR A 169 14.85 18.62 -9.06
N ALA A 170 14.94 19.80 -9.67
CA ALA A 170 14.17 20.98 -9.26
C ALA A 170 12.66 20.72 -9.38
N CYS A 171 12.22 20.14 -10.50
CA CYS A 171 10.81 19.79 -10.70
C CYS A 171 10.34 18.70 -9.73
N MET A 172 11.15 17.66 -9.50
CA MET A 172 10.80 16.56 -8.60
C MET A 172 10.75 17.01 -7.13
N LYS A 173 11.64 17.92 -6.72
CA LYS A 173 11.65 18.49 -5.37
C LYS A 173 10.34 19.19 -5.04
N LEU A 174 9.83 20.02 -5.96
CA LEU A 174 8.55 20.72 -5.80
C LEU A 174 7.36 19.75 -5.88
N TYR A 175 7.44 18.73 -6.75
CA TYR A 175 6.43 17.69 -6.84
C TYR A 175 6.25 16.89 -5.54
N LEU A 176 7.35 16.63 -4.81
CA LEU A 176 7.31 15.97 -3.49
C LEU A 176 6.72 16.84 -2.37
N GLN A 177 6.57 18.15 -2.61
CA GLN A 177 5.87 19.06 -1.71
C GLN A 177 4.36 19.15 -2.03
N GLU A 178 3.82 18.10 -2.67
CA GLU A 178 2.42 17.97 -3.09
C GLU A 178 1.95 19.01 -4.13
N MET A 179 2.88 19.72 -4.77
CA MET A 179 2.54 20.68 -5.82
C MET A 179 2.23 19.97 -7.14
N LYS A 180 1.16 20.40 -7.82
CA LYS A 180 0.80 19.88 -9.14
C LYS A 180 1.70 20.47 -10.22
N SER A 181 1.87 19.78 -11.35
CA SER A 181 2.71 20.25 -12.48
C SER A 181 2.34 21.66 -12.96
N GLY A 182 1.05 22.02 -12.96
CA GLY A 182 0.60 23.39 -13.27
C GLY A 182 1.03 24.43 -12.23
N GLU A 183 1.00 24.09 -10.94
CA GLU A 183 1.45 24.99 -9.85
C GLU A 183 2.97 25.15 -9.87
N ILE A 184 3.69 24.06 -10.13
CA ILE A 184 5.15 24.08 -10.32
C ILE A 184 5.50 24.99 -11.49
N ALA A 185 4.79 24.91 -12.62
CA ALA A 185 5.03 25.76 -13.77
C ALA A 185 4.83 27.26 -13.48
N ARG A 186 3.98 27.63 -12.52
CA ARG A 186 3.83 29.02 -12.06
C ARG A 186 5.00 29.47 -11.22
N VAL A 187 5.47 28.62 -10.31
CA VAL A 187 6.44 29.00 -9.26
C VAL A 187 7.90 28.77 -9.68
N ILE A 188 8.19 27.78 -10.53
CA ILE A 188 9.57 27.43 -10.90
C ILE A 188 10.21 28.53 -11.75
N ASP A 189 11.48 28.83 -11.49
CA ASP A 189 12.23 29.80 -12.28
C ASP A 189 12.43 29.28 -13.73
N PRO A 190 12.14 30.08 -14.77
CA PRO A 190 12.46 29.73 -16.16
C PRO A 190 13.91 29.25 -16.39
N ALA A 191 14.88 29.79 -15.63
CA ALA A 191 16.28 29.40 -15.72
C ALA A 191 16.52 27.92 -15.30
N GLU A 192 15.79 27.44 -14.28
CA GLU A 192 15.83 26.04 -13.83
C GLU A 192 15.29 25.06 -14.89
N LEU A 193 14.48 25.57 -15.82
CA LEU A 193 13.97 24.84 -16.99
C LEU A 193 14.83 25.05 -18.24
N GLY A 194 15.95 25.76 -18.14
CA GLY A 194 16.80 26.11 -19.29
C GLY A 194 16.07 26.97 -20.32
N ILE A 195 15.14 27.82 -19.89
CA ILE A 195 14.52 28.87 -20.72
C ILE A 195 15.40 30.12 -20.58
N LYS A 196 15.87 30.66 -21.71
CA LYS A 196 16.68 31.89 -21.73
C LYS A 196 15.77 33.11 -21.47
N ALA A 197 16.32 34.14 -20.83
CA ALA A 197 15.60 35.36 -20.48
C ALA A 197 15.16 36.19 -21.69
N ASP A 198 15.81 36.05 -22.85
CA ASP A 198 15.59 36.81 -24.09
C ASP A 198 14.36 36.38 -24.91
N ASN A 199 13.47 35.57 -24.35
CA ASN A 199 12.29 35.10 -25.06
C ASN A 199 11.17 36.15 -24.97
N ASP A 200 10.87 36.84 -26.08
CA ASP A 200 9.68 37.69 -26.28
C ASP A 200 8.36 36.87 -26.29
N LEU A 201 8.15 36.05 -25.26
CA LEU A 201 6.96 35.23 -25.09
C LEU A 201 5.92 35.98 -24.27
N THR A 202 4.66 35.86 -24.67
CA THR A 202 3.53 36.28 -23.84
C THR A 202 3.49 35.47 -22.54
N GLU A 203 2.93 36.03 -21.47
CA GLU A 203 2.83 35.34 -20.16
C GLU A 203 2.16 33.95 -20.27
N GLU A 204 1.13 33.84 -21.12
CA GLU A 204 0.41 32.58 -21.36
C GLU A 204 1.28 31.55 -22.12
N ALA A 205 2.01 32.00 -23.16
CA ALA A 205 2.91 31.13 -23.91
C ALA A 205 4.11 30.67 -23.06
N LEU A 206 4.61 31.55 -22.19
CA LEU A 206 5.65 31.21 -21.23
C LEU A 206 5.14 30.19 -20.21
N TYR A 207 3.93 30.38 -19.67
CA TYR A 207 3.32 29.42 -18.75
C TYR A 207 3.15 28.04 -19.38
N GLN A 208 2.62 27.96 -20.61
CA GLN A 208 2.45 26.68 -21.30
C GLN A 208 3.80 26.01 -21.60
N LEU A 209 4.80 26.78 -22.01
CA LEU A 209 6.16 26.27 -22.22
C LEU A 209 6.79 25.74 -20.92
N LYS A 210 6.62 26.47 -19.81
CA LYS A 210 7.07 26.02 -18.48
C LYS A 210 6.36 24.73 -18.07
N LYS A 211 5.05 24.65 -18.28
CA LYS A 211 4.21 23.48 -17.98
C LYS A 211 4.68 22.24 -18.74
N ASP A 212 4.93 22.37 -20.03
CA ASP A 212 5.42 21.27 -20.86
C ASP A 212 6.81 20.78 -20.42
N LYS A 213 7.72 21.72 -20.11
CA LYS A 213 9.06 21.39 -19.63
C LYS A 213 9.06 20.73 -18.25
N VAL A 214 8.25 21.24 -17.31
CA VAL A 214 8.07 20.65 -15.97
C VAL A 214 7.55 19.23 -16.09
N TYR A 215 6.52 19.02 -16.92
CA TYR A 215 5.97 17.69 -17.14
C TYR A 215 7.00 16.72 -17.73
N ALA A 216 7.69 17.12 -18.79
CA ALA A 216 8.72 16.30 -19.42
C ALA A 216 9.87 15.97 -18.47
N ALA A 217 10.23 16.90 -17.57
CA ALA A 217 11.24 16.70 -16.55
C ALA A 217 10.78 15.68 -15.48
N ILE A 218 9.54 15.78 -14.98
CA ILE A 218 8.97 14.84 -14.01
C ILE A 218 8.90 13.43 -14.60
N GLU A 219 8.45 13.27 -15.85
CA GLU A 219 8.35 11.94 -16.47
C GLU A 219 9.71 11.31 -16.77
N ARG A 220 10.69 12.11 -17.22
CA ARG A 220 12.06 11.62 -17.38
C ARG A 220 12.64 11.18 -16.03
N ALA A 221 12.46 11.99 -15.00
CA ALA A 221 12.89 11.66 -13.64
C ALA A 221 12.24 10.35 -13.16
N ARG A 222 10.92 10.18 -13.31
CA ARG A 222 10.19 8.95 -12.96
C ARG A 222 10.74 7.71 -13.66
N ARG A 223 10.99 7.80 -14.96
CA ARG A 223 11.57 6.70 -15.74
C ARG A 223 12.96 6.32 -15.22
N LYS A 224 13.83 7.30 -14.99
CA LYS A 224 15.17 7.07 -14.44
C LYS A 224 15.12 6.49 -13.02
N LEU A 225 14.17 6.94 -12.20
CA LEU A 225 13.94 6.39 -10.87
C LEU A 225 13.54 4.91 -10.96
N ARG A 226 12.64 4.54 -11.88
CA ARG A 226 12.27 3.13 -12.12
C ARG A 226 13.44 2.28 -12.60
N GLU A 227 14.27 2.81 -13.50
CA GLU A 227 15.44 2.11 -14.05
C GLU A 227 16.56 1.96 -13.02
N HIS A 228 16.82 3.00 -12.23
CA HIS A 228 17.94 3.05 -11.30
C HIS A 228 17.63 2.42 -9.93
N LEU A 229 16.36 2.37 -9.54
CA LEU A 229 15.91 1.74 -8.31
C LEU A 229 15.31 0.34 -8.54
N GLY A 230 15.22 -0.14 -9.79
CA GLY A 230 14.76 -1.50 -10.12
C GLY A 230 13.39 -1.91 -9.53
N ASN A 231 13.09 -3.21 -9.57
CA ASN A 231 11.96 -3.82 -8.84
C ASN A 231 12.10 -3.69 -7.31
N ASP A 232 13.20 -3.12 -6.79
CA ASP A 232 13.43 -2.90 -5.35
C ASP A 232 12.49 -1.83 -4.75
N PHE A 233 11.65 -1.20 -5.58
CA PHE A 233 10.43 -0.52 -5.12
C PHE A 233 9.43 -1.46 -4.41
N GLY A 234 9.51 -2.78 -4.63
CA GLY A 234 8.69 -3.80 -3.97
C GLY A 234 9.27 -4.36 -2.66
N ASP A 235 10.58 -4.28 -2.44
CA ASP A 235 11.24 -5.00 -1.32
C ASP A 235 11.94 -4.10 -0.29
N TYR A 236 12.01 -2.78 -0.48
CA TYR A 236 12.56 -1.86 0.55
C TYR A 236 11.66 -1.61 1.77
N PHE A 237 10.43 -2.13 1.80
CA PHE A 237 9.53 -2.04 2.96
C PHE A 237 9.62 -3.24 3.92
N LYS A 238 10.55 -4.17 3.74
CA LYS A 238 10.72 -5.34 4.64
C LYS A 238 11.75 -5.17 5.77
N SER A 239 12.38 -4.01 5.94
CA SER A 239 13.16 -3.78 7.17
C SER A 239 13.25 -2.32 7.56
N THR A 240 12.29 -1.87 8.38
CA THR A 240 12.52 -1.10 9.61
C THR A 240 11.28 -1.22 10.48
#